data_AF-Q5TYJ2-F1
#
_entry.id   AF-Q5TYJ2-F1
#
_cell.length_a   1.000
_cell.length_b   1.000
_cell.length_c   1.000
_cell.angle_alpha   90.00
_cell.angle_beta   90.00
_cell.angle_gamma   90.00
#
_symmetry.space_group_name_H-M   'P 1'
#
loop_
_entity.id
_entity.type
_entity.pdbx_description
1 polymer ?
#
loop_
_entity_poly.entity_id
_entity_poly.type
_entity_poly.pdbx_seq_one_letter_code
_entity_poly.pdbx_strand_id
1 'polypeptide(L)'
;SLKTSLLKWRPDFDNAAEEYNKAATCFRNAKSLDQCRDCLMKSADCHRQNRALFHAAKCLDQAILICKEMNNLGDIRKLAERACNLYQQHGSPESGATVLDKAAKILEQTHPEDALQLYKQAVDVVTIEDSTRQGAEYASKVARIMVKLGMYDQAADAIRREIGLHQQVGSEGAIGRLAVALVLVQLARGDYVAAEKAFKEW
;
A
#
# COMPACT_ATOMS: atom_id res chain seq x y z
N SER A 1 9.40 31.72 -5.53
CA SER A 1 8.40 32.56 -6.22
C SER A 1 8.36 32.15 -7.68
N LEU A 2 7.23 31.64 -8.19
CA LEU A 2 7.05 31.39 -9.62
C LEU A 2 7.05 32.75 -10.34
N LYS A 3 8.18 33.14 -10.93
CA LYS A 3 8.28 34.38 -11.68
C LYS A 3 7.78 34.14 -13.10
N THR A 4 6.63 34.71 -13.43
CA THR A 4 6.19 34.88 -14.82
C THR A 4 7.00 36.01 -15.44
N SER A 5 7.84 35.71 -16.44
CA SER A 5 8.52 36.75 -17.24
C SER A 5 7.65 37.12 -18.45
N LEU A 6 7.88 38.31 -19.01
CA LEU A 6 7.20 38.84 -20.22
C LEU A 6 7.20 37.89 -21.44
N LEU A 7 8.03 36.85 -21.43
CA LEU A 7 8.18 35.87 -22.53
C LEU A 7 7.71 34.45 -22.18
N LYS A 8 7.33 34.15 -20.93
CA LYS A 8 6.94 32.79 -20.48
C LYS A 8 5.62 32.86 -19.69
N TRP A 9 4.51 32.79 -20.42
CA TRP A 9 3.14 32.87 -19.88
C TRP A 9 2.68 31.61 -19.13
N ARG A 10 3.41 30.48 -19.24
CA ARG A 10 3.14 29.27 -18.46
C ARG A 10 4.09 29.20 -17.26
N PRO A 11 3.59 29.01 -16.03
CA PRO A 11 4.45 28.80 -14.88
C PRO A 11 5.34 27.57 -15.09
N ASP A 12 6.62 27.68 -14.75
CA ASP A 12 7.62 26.64 -14.98
C ASP A 12 7.61 25.62 -13.84
N PHE A 13 6.62 24.72 -13.90
CA PHE A 13 6.41 23.69 -12.88
C PHE A 13 7.49 22.60 -12.90
N ASP A 14 8.08 22.32 -14.06
CA ASP A 14 9.16 21.33 -14.18
C ASP A 14 10.41 21.79 -13.43
N ASN A 15 10.89 23.00 -13.72
CA ASN A 15 12.05 23.55 -13.01
C ASN A 15 11.75 23.69 -11.51
N ALA A 16 10.54 24.11 -11.14
CA ALA A 16 10.18 24.20 -9.72
C ALA A 16 10.23 22.83 -9.03
N ALA A 17 9.72 21.76 -9.65
CA ALA A 17 9.73 20.42 -9.09
C ALA A 17 11.17 19.89 -8.91
N GLU A 18 12.04 20.09 -9.90
CA GLU A 18 13.45 19.71 -9.79
C GLU A 18 14.18 20.43 -8.66
N GLU A 19 13.98 21.74 -8.52
CA GLU A 19 14.58 22.51 -7.43
C GLU A 19 14.06 22.07 -6.06
N TYR A 20 12.77 21.72 -5.95
CA TYR A 20 12.24 21.15 -4.71
C TYR A 20 12.82 19.76 -4.40
N ASN A 21 13.06 18.92 -5.40
CA ASN A 21 13.70 17.61 -5.20
C ASN A 21 15.17 17.76 -4.77
N LYS A 22 15.91 18.71 -5.35
CA LYS A 22 17.28 19.04 -4.90
C LYS A 22 17.27 19.54 -3.46
N ALA A 23 16.36 20.46 -3.12
CA ALA A 23 16.20 20.96 -1.75
C ALA A 23 15.84 19.84 -0.77
N ALA A 24 14.92 18.93 -1.13
CA ALA A 24 14.57 17.77 -0.31
C ALA A 24 15.79 16.89 -0.01
N THR A 25 16.65 16.67 -1.01
CA THR A 25 17.90 15.90 -0.83
C THR A 25 18.85 16.60 0.15
N CYS A 26 19.01 17.92 0.02
CA CYS A 26 19.83 18.71 0.95
C CYS A 26 19.26 18.67 2.38
N PHE A 27 17.95 18.83 2.56
CA PHE A 27 17.30 18.75 3.87
C PHE A 27 17.38 17.36 4.49
N ARG A 28 17.28 16.31 3.68
CA ARG A 28 17.51 14.93 4.13
C ARG A 28 18.93 14.74 4.67
N ASN A 29 19.94 15.23 3.94
CA ASN A 29 21.34 15.18 4.38
C ASN A 29 21.57 16.00 5.66
N ALA A 30 20.88 17.12 5.80
CA ALA A 30 20.89 17.97 6.99
C ALA A 30 20.02 17.43 8.15
N LYS A 31 19.42 16.23 8.02
CA LYS A 31 18.48 15.63 9.00
C LYS A 31 17.26 16.50 9.34
N SER A 32 16.95 17.48 8.50
CA SER A 32 15.78 18.35 8.66
C SER A 32 14.57 17.71 7.97
N LEU A 33 14.00 16.70 8.61
CA LEU A 33 13.01 15.82 7.99
C LEU A 33 11.67 16.51 7.68
N ASP A 34 11.20 17.43 8.54
CA ASP A 34 9.99 18.23 8.28
C ASP A 34 10.10 19.00 6.96
N GLN A 35 11.21 19.71 6.78
CA GLN A 35 11.47 20.50 5.57
C GLN A 35 11.65 19.62 4.34
N CYS A 36 12.30 18.45 4.50
CA CYS A 36 12.41 17.45 3.45
C CYS A 36 11.03 16.99 2.96
N ARG A 37 10.15 16.60 3.89
CA ARG A 37 8.77 16.19 3.58
C ARG A 37 8.02 17.31 2.87
N ASP A 38 8.07 18.53 3.37
CA ASP A 38 7.34 19.66 2.79
C ASP A 38 7.84 20.00 1.37
N CYS A 39 9.15 19.88 1.12
CA CYS A 39 9.73 20.00 -0.22
C CYS A 39 9.25 18.88 -1.16
N LEU A 40 9.20 17.62 -0.70
CA LEU A 40 8.68 16.50 -1.49
C LEU A 40 7.19 16.68 -1.83
N MET A 41 6.39 17.18 -0.89
CA MET A 41 4.97 17.47 -1.12
C MET A 41 4.78 18.57 -2.17
N LYS A 42 5.56 19.65 -2.09
CA LYS A 42 5.55 20.74 -3.08
C LYS A 42 6.03 20.25 -4.45
N SER A 43 7.04 19.39 -4.48
CA SER A 43 7.52 18.75 -5.72
C SER A 43 6.42 17.90 -6.36
N ALA A 44 5.74 17.06 -5.57
CA ALA A 44 4.62 16.24 -6.04
C ALA A 44 3.49 17.10 -6.63
N ASP A 45 3.14 18.22 -6.00
CA ASP A 45 2.12 19.14 -6.49
C ASP A 45 2.53 19.85 -7.79
N CYS A 46 3.80 20.21 -7.95
CA CYS A 46 4.33 20.77 -9.19
C CYS A 46 4.28 19.74 -10.33
N HIS A 47 4.75 18.51 -10.09
CA HIS A 47 4.67 17.43 -11.07
C HIS A 47 3.22 17.10 -11.47
N ARG A 48 2.28 17.13 -10.52
CA ARG A 48 0.85 16.94 -10.79
C ARG A 48 0.29 18.03 -11.70
N GLN A 49 0.64 19.30 -11.43
CA GLN A 49 0.22 20.43 -12.26
C GLN A 49 0.79 20.34 -13.68
N ASN A 50 2.00 19.79 -13.82
CA ASN A 50 2.60 19.53 -15.13
C ASN A 50 2.15 18.22 -15.79
N ARG A 51 1.16 17.51 -15.24
CA ARG A 51 0.68 16.20 -15.72
C ARG A 51 1.74 15.08 -15.70
N ALA A 52 2.86 15.27 -15.00
CA ALA A 52 3.87 14.26 -14.76
C ALA A 52 3.46 13.34 -13.60
N LEU A 53 2.38 12.57 -13.77
CA LEU A 53 1.72 11.82 -12.70
C LEU A 53 2.64 10.78 -12.03
N PHE A 54 3.47 10.09 -12.81
CA PHE A 54 4.43 9.11 -12.28
C PHE A 54 5.44 9.75 -11.33
N HIS A 55 5.98 10.90 -11.70
CA HIS A 55 6.94 11.64 -10.88
C HIS A 55 6.29 12.18 -9.62
N ALA A 56 5.05 12.68 -9.73
CA ALA A 56 4.26 13.10 -8.58
C ALA A 56 4.04 11.95 -7.57
N ALA A 57 3.67 10.76 -8.06
CA ALA A 57 3.49 9.57 -7.24
C ALA A 57 4.80 9.14 -6.57
N LYS A 58 5.92 9.20 -7.29
CA LYS A 58 7.26 8.88 -6.75
C LYS A 58 7.69 9.83 -5.64
N CYS A 59 7.40 11.12 -5.75
CA CYS A 59 7.66 12.09 -4.68
C CYS A 59 6.81 11.78 -3.43
N LEU A 60 5.57 11.31 -3.59
CA LEU A 60 4.74 10.86 -2.46
C LEU A 60 5.28 9.57 -1.82
N ASP A 61 5.76 8.59 -2.60
CA ASP A 61 6.43 7.38 -2.08
C ASP A 61 7.66 7.75 -1.23
N GLN A 62 8.45 8.72 -1.70
CA GLN A 62 9.57 9.25 -0.91
C GLN A 62 9.10 9.95 0.37
N ALA A 63 8.02 10.72 0.30
CA ALA A 63 7.46 11.40 1.48
C ALA A 63 6.97 10.40 2.54
N ILE A 64 6.41 9.25 2.14
CA ILE A 64 6.02 8.16 3.07
C ILE A 64 7.22 7.67 3.88
N LEU A 65 8.38 7.48 3.23
CA LEU A 65 9.60 7.06 3.93
C LEU A 65 10.10 8.10 4.91
N ILE A 66 10.02 9.39 4.56
CA ILE A 66 10.38 10.48 5.48
C ILE A 66 9.40 10.55 6.67
N CYS A 67 8.10 10.38 6.44
CA CYS A 67 7.10 10.30 7.50
C CYS A 67 7.37 9.14 8.47
N LYS A 68 7.83 7.98 7.96
CA LYS A 68 8.30 6.87 8.78
C LYS A 68 9.52 7.26 9.62
N GLU A 69 10.53 7.89 9.03
CA GLU A 69 11.73 8.35 9.75
C GLU A 69 11.40 9.37 10.84
N MET A 70 10.37 10.20 10.64
CA MET A 70 9.87 11.17 11.61
C MET A 70 8.95 10.56 12.69
N ASN A 71 8.61 9.27 12.58
CA ASN A 71 7.57 8.63 13.37
C ASN A 71 6.18 9.32 13.28
N ASN A 72 5.92 10.08 12.21
CA ASN A 72 4.62 10.67 11.93
C ASN A 72 3.84 9.71 11.00
N LEU A 73 3.12 8.79 11.62
CA LEU A 73 2.45 7.70 10.91
C LEU A 73 1.02 8.07 10.44
N GLY A 74 0.41 9.11 11.00
CA GLY A 74 -0.99 9.46 10.75
C GLY A 74 -1.30 9.87 9.31
N ASP A 75 -0.31 10.42 8.60
CA ASP A 75 -0.47 10.85 7.20
C ASP A 75 -0.10 9.77 6.17
N ILE A 76 0.55 8.68 6.59
CA ILE A 76 1.09 7.66 5.67
C ILE A 76 -0.02 7.02 4.83
N ARG A 77 -1.16 6.68 5.44
CA ARG A 77 -2.29 6.09 4.70
C ARG A 77 -2.77 7.00 3.57
N LYS A 78 -3.01 8.28 3.87
CA LYS A 78 -3.49 9.27 2.90
C LYS A 78 -2.48 9.50 1.77
N LEU A 79 -1.19 9.54 2.10
CA LEU A 79 -0.13 9.69 1.12
C LEU A 79 -0.04 8.47 0.19
N ALA A 80 -0.18 7.25 0.73
CA ALA A 80 -0.16 6.01 -0.02
C ALA A 80 -1.37 5.88 -0.96
N GLU A 81 -2.57 6.19 -0.47
CA GLU A 81 -3.80 6.23 -1.28
C GLU A 81 -3.67 7.20 -2.45
N ARG A 82 -3.13 8.41 -2.19
CA ARG A 82 -2.91 9.44 -3.20
C ARG A 82 -1.85 9.02 -4.22
N ALA A 83 -0.76 8.40 -3.78
CA ALA A 83 0.28 7.88 -4.66
C ALA A 83 -0.25 6.75 -5.55
N CYS A 84 -1.01 5.81 -4.99
CA CYS A 84 -1.63 4.73 -5.74
C CYS A 84 -2.58 5.26 -6.82
N ASN A 85 -3.43 6.23 -6.49
CA ASN A 85 -4.34 6.83 -7.45
C ASN A 85 -3.59 7.50 -8.62
N LEU A 86 -2.50 8.22 -8.34
CA LEU A 86 -1.68 8.82 -9.39
C LEU A 86 -0.99 7.77 -10.27
N TYR A 87 -0.51 6.66 -9.68
CA TYR A 87 0.05 5.54 -10.44
C TYR A 87 -1.00 4.87 -11.32
N GLN A 88 -2.23 4.67 -10.84
CA GLN A 88 -3.33 4.14 -11.64
C GLN A 88 -3.68 5.08 -12.80
N GLN A 89 -3.81 6.39 -12.54
CA GLN A 89 -4.07 7.38 -13.60
C GLN A 89 -2.95 7.45 -14.65
N HIS A 90 -1.70 7.17 -14.27
CA HIS A 90 -0.58 7.07 -15.20
C HIS A 90 -0.62 5.78 -16.05
N GLY A 91 -1.36 4.75 -15.63
CA GLY A 91 -1.32 3.42 -16.25
C GLY A 91 -0.23 2.51 -15.67
N SER A 92 0.15 2.71 -14.40
CA SER A 92 1.14 1.88 -13.68
C SER A 92 0.57 1.33 -12.35
N PRO A 93 -0.56 0.61 -12.37
CA PRO A 93 -1.26 0.11 -11.17
C PRO A 93 -0.40 -0.80 -10.30
N GLU A 94 0.51 -1.59 -10.89
CA GLU A 94 1.48 -2.40 -10.15
C GLU A 94 2.33 -1.54 -9.19
N SER A 95 2.83 -0.39 -9.67
CA SER A 95 3.57 0.56 -8.82
C SER A 95 2.67 1.10 -7.70
N GLY A 96 1.39 1.35 -7.98
CA GLY A 96 0.40 1.72 -6.98
C GLY A 96 0.26 0.67 -5.87
N ALA A 97 0.06 -0.61 -6.24
CA ALA A 97 -0.02 -1.72 -5.31
C ALA A 97 1.26 -1.86 -4.45
N THR A 98 2.45 -1.67 -5.06
CA THR A 98 3.70 -1.72 -4.28
C THR A 98 3.84 -0.60 -3.26
N VAL A 99 3.32 0.60 -3.53
CA VAL A 99 3.34 1.71 -2.55
C VAL A 99 2.36 1.43 -1.42
N LEU A 100 1.18 0.88 -1.72
CA LEU A 100 0.23 0.44 -0.70
C LEU A 100 0.85 -0.65 0.20
N ASP A 101 1.54 -1.63 -0.39
CA ASP A 101 2.25 -2.69 0.36
C ASP A 101 3.30 -2.12 1.32
N LYS A 102 4.14 -1.19 0.83
CA LYS A 102 5.16 -0.53 1.66
C LYS A 102 4.53 0.25 2.81
N ALA A 103 3.49 1.03 2.53
CA ALA A 103 2.81 1.84 3.54
C ALA A 103 2.11 0.96 4.58
N ALA A 104 1.43 -0.11 4.14
CA ALA A 104 0.80 -1.08 5.03
C ALA A 104 1.83 -1.73 5.97
N LYS A 105 2.98 -2.18 5.44
CA LYS A 105 4.09 -2.74 6.26
C LYS A 105 4.59 -1.79 7.34
N ILE A 106 4.61 -0.48 7.08
CA ILE A 106 5.02 0.53 8.06
C ILE A 106 3.96 0.66 9.17
N LEU A 107 2.68 0.57 8.80
CA LEU A 107 1.56 0.74 9.72
C LEU A 107 1.16 -0.54 10.46
N GLU A 108 1.57 -1.73 10.01
CA GLU A 108 1.16 -3.03 10.58
C GLU A 108 1.31 -3.13 12.11
N GLN A 109 2.32 -2.50 12.69
CA GLN A 109 2.62 -2.60 14.12
C GLN A 109 1.90 -1.55 14.96
N THR A 110 1.63 -0.37 14.40
CA THR A 110 1.13 0.80 15.15
C THR A 110 -0.34 1.09 14.86
N HIS A 111 -0.75 0.91 13.60
CA HIS A 111 -2.10 1.16 13.10
C HIS A 111 -2.55 -0.02 12.21
N PRO A 112 -2.77 -1.21 12.80
CA PRO A 112 -3.12 -2.41 12.04
C PRO A 112 -4.44 -2.28 11.25
N GLU A 113 -5.38 -1.43 11.70
CA GLU A 113 -6.61 -1.14 10.96
C GLU A 113 -6.34 -0.37 9.66
N ASP A 114 -5.48 0.66 9.70
CA ASP A 114 -5.08 1.40 8.48
C ASP A 114 -4.29 0.49 7.52
N ALA A 115 -3.41 -0.37 8.06
CA ALA A 115 -2.70 -1.36 7.26
C ALA A 115 -3.65 -2.35 6.56
N LEU A 116 -4.73 -2.78 7.25
CA LEU A 116 -5.75 -3.62 6.66
C LEU A 116 -6.45 -2.95 5.47
N GLN A 117 -6.80 -1.66 5.60
CA GLN A 117 -7.43 -0.91 4.51
C GLN A 117 -6.51 -0.77 3.30
N LEU A 118 -5.23 -0.47 3.53
CA LEU A 118 -4.24 -0.37 2.46
C LEU A 118 -4.04 -1.71 1.72
N TYR A 119 -3.99 -2.83 2.45
CA TYR A 119 -3.89 -4.14 1.82
C TYR A 119 -5.15 -4.53 1.05
N LYS A 120 -6.35 -4.20 1.56
CA LYS A 120 -7.61 -4.40 0.81
C LYS A 120 -7.60 -3.61 -0.50
N GLN A 121 -7.20 -2.35 -0.45
CA GLN A 121 -7.06 -1.54 -1.65
C GLN A 121 -6.02 -2.12 -2.62
N ALA A 122 -4.91 -2.69 -2.12
CA ALA A 122 -3.93 -3.36 -2.98
C ALA A 122 -4.51 -4.60 -3.67
N VAL A 123 -5.35 -5.39 -2.99
CA VAL A 123 -6.09 -6.51 -3.60
C VAL A 123 -6.99 -6.01 -4.72
N ASP A 124 -7.75 -4.93 -4.49
CA ASP A 124 -8.67 -4.36 -5.48
C ASP A 124 -7.92 -3.88 -6.73
N VAL A 125 -6.80 -3.16 -6.54
CA VAL A 125 -5.94 -2.68 -7.63
C VAL A 125 -5.44 -3.84 -8.51
N VAL A 126 -5.01 -4.92 -7.87
CA VAL A 126 -4.38 -6.06 -8.56
C VAL A 126 -5.41 -6.98 -9.21
N THR A 127 -6.62 -7.06 -8.64
CA THR A 127 -7.73 -7.84 -9.19
C THR A 127 -8.28 -7.19 -10.47
N ILE A 128 -8.28 -5.86 -10.54
CA ILE A 128 -8.64 -5.12 -11.77
C ILE A 128 -7.67 -5.45 -12.92
N GLU A 129 -6.40 -5.67 -12.61
CA GLU A 129 -5.34 -5.98 -13.59
C GLU A 129 -5.23 -7.48 -13.93
N ASP A 130 -6.18 -8.31 -13.47
CA ASP A 130 -6.24 -9.77 -13.67
C ASP A 130 -4.98 -10.54 -13.23
N SER A 131 -4.22 -9.96 -12.29
CA SER A 131 -2.99 -10.55 -11.77
C SER A 131 -3.29 -11.47 -10.57
N THR A 132 -3.78 -12.67 -10.88
CA THR A 132 -4.19 -13.69 -9.90
C THR A 132 -3.14 -14.03 -8.85
N ARG A 133 -1.86 -14.09 -9.24
CA ARG A 133 -0.75 -14.40 -8.33
C ARG A 133 -0.49 -13.31 -7.31
N GLN A 134 -0.44 -12.04 -7.73
CA GLN A 134 -0.24 -10.91 -6.82
C GLN A 134 -1.48 -10.73 -5.92
N GLY A 135 -2.68 -10.98 -6.46
CA GLY A 135 -3.93 -10.90 -5.70
C GLY A 135 -3.95 -11.89 -4.54
N ALA A 136 -3.49 -13.13 -4.77
CA ALA A 136 -3.35 -14.14 -3.73
C ALA A 136 -2.38 -13.69 -2.61
N GLU A 137 -1.21 -13.13 -2.96
CA GLU A 137 -0.24 -12.67 -1.96
C GLU A 137 -0.81 -11.55 -1.06
N TYR A 138 -1.52 -10.59 -1.65
CA TYR A 138 -2.17 -9.52 -0.88
C TYR A 138 -3.33 -10.06 -0.05
N ALA A 139 -4.10 -11.03 -0.55
CA ALA A 139 -5.15 -11.70 0.20
C ALA A 139 -4.59 -12.42 1.45
N SER A 140 -3.44 -13.10 1.35
CA SER A 140 -2.79 -13.71 2.51
C SER A 140 -2.39 -12.67 3.56
N LYS A 141 -1.91 -11.50 3.12
CA LYS A 141 -1.56 -10.38 4.02
C LYS A 141 -2.80 -9.83 4.72
N VAL A 142 -3.90 -9.66 4.00
CA VAL A 142 -5.20 -9.24 4.57
C VAL A 142 -5.65 -10.22 5.64
N ALA A 143 -5.67 -11.52 5.35
CA ALA A 143 -6.06 -12.57 6.29
C ALA A 143 -5.18 -12.52 7.57
N ARG A 144 -3.86 -12.39 7.41
CA ARG A 144 -2.92 -12.28 8.53
C ARG A 144 -3.21 -11.08 9.44
N ILE A 145 -3.53 -9.92 8.87
CA ILE A 145 -3.87 -8.72 9.66
C ILE A 145 -5.21 -8.88 10.36
N MET A 146 -6.21 -9.48 9.70
CA MET A 146 -7.50 -9.78 10.34
C MET A 146 -7.35 -10.69 11.57
N VAL A 147 -6.48 -11.69 11.50
CA VAL A 147 -6.16 -12.55 12.66
C VAL A 147 -5.52 -11.74 13.79
N LYS A 148 -4.56 -10.85 13.48
CA LYS A 148 -3.93 -9.97 14.49
C LYS A 148 -4.93 -9.02 15.16
N LEU A 149 -5.94 -8.58 14.41
CA LEU A 149 -7.02 -7.72 14.90
C LEU A 149 -8.12 -8.47 15.67
N GLY A 150 -8.02 -9.81 15.80
CA GLY A 150 -9.05 -10.63 16.44
C GLY A 150 -10.33 -10.78 15.60
N MET A 151 -10.30 -10.40 14.33
CA MET A 151 -11.44 -10.48 13.39
C MET A 151 -11.55 -11.88 12.81
N TYR A 152 -11.69 -12.90 13.66
CA TYR A 152 -11.56 -14.31 13.28
C TYR A 152 -12.59 -14.76 12.23
N ASP A 153 -13.82 -14.25 12.27
CA ASP A 153 -14.86 -14.56 11.30
C ASP A 153 -14.45 -14.11 9.89
N GLN A 154 -14.03 -12.85 9.76
CA GLN A 154 -13.58 -12.30 8.49
C GLN A 154 -12.27 -12.94 8.01
N ALA A 155 -11.38 -13.28 8.94
CA ALA A 155 -10.15 -13.98 8.63
C ALA A 155 -10.42 -15.38 8.06
N ALA A 156 -11.34 -16.14 8.64
CA ALA A 156 -11.74 -17.46 8.15
C ALA A 156 -12.33 -17.38 6.73
N ASP A 157 -13.20 -16.40 6.48
CA ASP A 157 -13.78 -16.17 5.15
C ASP A 157 -12.73 -15.75 4.12
N ALA A 158 -11.76 -14.93 4.52
CA ALA A 158 -10.63 -14.55 3.67
C ALA A 158 -9.76 -15.75 3.31
N ILE A 159 -9.41 -16.59 4.29
CA ILE A 159 -8.59 -17.80 4.08
C ILE A 159 -9.32 -18.80 3.17
N ARG A 160 -10.64 -19.01 3.35
CA ARG A 160 -11.42 -19.90 2.46
C ARG A 160 -11.43 -19.43 1.02
N ARG A 161 -11.58 -18.12 0.79
CA ARG A 161 -11.48 -17.55 -0.56
C ARG A 161 -10.10 -17.78 -1.17
N GLU A 162 -9.04 -17.59 -0.39
CA GLU A 162 -7.67 -17.82 -0.82
C GLU A 162 -7.40 -19.29 -1.18
N ILE A 163 -7.93 -20.23 -0.39
CA ILE A 163 -7.87 -21.67 -0.72
C ILE A 163 -8.54 -21.94 -2.07
N GLY A 164 -9.73 -21.37 -2.31
CA GLY A 164 -10.44 -21.52 -3.59
C GLY A 164 -9.64 -21.00 -4.79
N LEU A 165 -8.91 -19.89 -4.63
CA LEU A 165 -8.00 -19.38 -5.66
C LEU A 165 -6.83 -20.34 -5.91
N HIS A 166 -6.21 -20.89 -4.86
CA HIS A 166 -5.10 -21.82 -5.02
C HIS A 166 -5.51 -23.19 -5.57
N GLN A 167 -6.76 -23.62 -5.36
CA GLN A 167 -7.32 -24.81 -6.00
C GLN A 167 -7.38 -24.65 -7.53
N GLN A 168 -7.81 -23.49 -8.02
CA GLN A 168 -7.88 -23.23 -9.47
C GLN A 168 -6.50 -23.23 -10.12
N VAL A 169 -5.47 -22.81 -9.38
CA VAL A 169 -4.07 -22.76 -9.84
C VAL A 169 -3.34 -24.11 -9.63
N GLY A 170 -3.93 -25.06 -8.89
CA GLY A 170 -3.32 -26.36 -8.61
C GLY A 170 -2.17 -26.33 -7.59
N SER A 171 -2.18 -25.39 -6.65
CA SER A 171 -1.10 -25.20 -5.66
C SER A 171 -1.39 -25.93 -4.33
N GLU A 172 -1.22 -27.25 -4.30
CA GLU A 172 -1.52 -28.08 -3.12
C GLU A 172 -0.74 -27.69 -1.85
N GLY A 173 0.54 -27.32 -1.99
CA GLY A 173 1.35 -26.89 -0.86
C GLY A 173 0.93 -25.54 -0.24
N ALA A 174 0.26 -24.68 -1.01
CA ALA A 174 -0.35 -23.46 -0.47
C ALA A 174 -1.66 -23.79 0.26
N ILE A 175 -2.48 -24.66 -0.32
CA ILE A 175 -3.75 -25.12 0.25
C ILE A 175 -3.53 -25.75 1.63
N GLY A 176 -2.57 -26.67 1.77
CA GLY A 176 -2.31 -27.31 3.08
C GLY A 176 -1.91 -26.32 4.18
N ARG A 177 -1.09 -25.30 3.85
CA ARG A 177 -0.73 -24.26 4.83
C ARG A 177 -1.93 -23.39 5.21
N LEU A 178 -2.78 -23.06 4.25
CA LEU A 178 -3.99 -22.28 4.48
C LEU A 178 -5.06 -23.08 5.24
N ALA A 179 -5.16 -24.38 5.03
CA ALA A 179 -6.03 -25.27 5.80
C ALA A 179 -5.62 -25.30 7.29
N VAL A 180 -4.33 -25.44 7.58
CA VAL A 180 -3.82 -25.33 8.96
C VAL A 180 -4.12 -23.95 9.54
N ALA A 181 -3.91 -22.87 8.78
CA ALA A 181 -4.25 -21.51 9.23
C ALA A 181 -5.75 -21.37 9.53
N LEU A 182 -6.63 -21.93 8.70
CA LEU A 182 -8.07 -21.92 8.90
C LEU A 182 -8.47 -22.66 10.17
N VAL A 183 -7.90 -23.84 10.42
CA VAL A 183 -8.13 -24.61 11.66
C VAL A 183 -7.71 -23.79 12.88
N LEU A 184 -6.52 -23.18 12.85
CA LEU A 184 -6.03 -22.33 13.96
C LEU A 184 -6.95 -21.13 14.22
N VAL A 185 -7.46 -20.48 13.17
CA VAL A 185 -8.40 -19.36 13.30
C VAL A 185 -9.73 -19.82 13.91
N GLN A 186 -10.26 -20.98 13.49
CA GLN A 186 -11.50 -21.52 14.08
C GLN A 186 -11.32 -21.94 15.54
N LEU A 187 -10.15 -22.50 15.90
CA LEU A 187 -9.82 -22.78 17.29
C LEU A 187 -9.69 -21.50 18.13
N ALA A 188 -9.06 -20.45 17.59
CA ALA A 188 -8.98 -19.14 18.25
C ALA A 188 -10.36 -18.49 18.44
N ARG A 189 -11.30 -18.76 17.53
CA ARG A 189 -12.72 -18.38 17.64
C ARG A 189 -13.49 -19.19 18.69
N GLY A 190 -12.97 -20.35 19.11
CA GLY A 190 -13.65 -21.30 20.01
C GLY A 190 -14.64 -22.23 19.30
N ASP A 191 -14.64 -22.26 17.97
CA ASP A 191 -15.54 -23.09 17.15
C ASP A 191 -14.85 -24.41 16.77
N TYR A 192 -14.87 -25.37 17.69
CA TYR A 192 -14.24 -26.68 17.51
C TYR A 192 -14.87 -27.50 16.38
N VAL A 193 -16.17 -27.32 16.13
CA VAL A 193 -16.88 -28.04 15.06
C VAL A 193 -16.44 -27.53 13.71
N ALA A 194 -16.35 -26.20 13.53
CA ALA A 194 -15.82 -25.61 12.31
C ALA A 194 -14.34 -25.96 12.08
N ALA A 195 -13.55 -26.06 13.15
CA ALA A 195 -12.14 -26.47 13.08
C ALA A 195 -12.00 -27.93 12.61
N GLU A 196 -12.77 -28.85 13.19
CA GLU A 196 -12.75 -30.26 12.79
C GLU A 196 -13.25 -30.43 11.34
N LYS A 197 -14.27 -29.68 10.94
CA LYS A 197 -14.75 -29.67 9.56
C LYS A 197 -13.65 -29.19 8.60
N ALA A 198 -12.98 -28.08 8.91
CA ALA A 198 -11.89 -27.55 8.10
C ALA A 198 -10.71 -28.54 8.00
N PHE A 199 -10.42 -29.31 9.06
CA PHE A 199 -9.38 -30.34 9.03
C PHE A 199 -9.75 -31.58 8.18
N LYS A 200 -11.05 -31.90 8.08
CA LYS A 200 -11.52 -33.04 7.26
C LYS A 200 -11.72 -32.68 5.79
N GLU A 201 -11.97 -31.40 5.51
CA GLU A 201 -12.28 -30.89 4.17
C GLU A 201 -11.04 -30.70 3.29
N TRP A 202 -9.86 -30.57 3.89
CA TRP A 202 -8.58 -30.26 3.25
C TRP A 202 -7.47 -31.18 3.72
#